data_AF-A0A952J7V6-F1
#
_entry.id   AF-A0A952J7V6-F1
#
_cell.length_a   1.000
_cell.length_b   1.000
_cell.length_c   1.000
_cell.angle_alpha   90.00
_cell.angle_beta   90.00
_cell.angle_gamma   90.00
#
_symmetry.space_group_name_H-M   'P 1'
#
loop_
_entity.id
_entity.type
_entity.pdbx_description
1 polymer ?
#
loop_
_entity_poly.entity_id
_entity_poly.type
_entity_poly.pdbx_seq_one_letter_code
_entity_poly.pdbx_strand_id
1 'polypeptide(L)'
;MTVTSRNPVHSVIFLIGCFFAIAGHYLLLNAQFLAVVHIIVYAGAIMVLFLFTLMMMNLNEASEGHKPALARISAVVSAGLLLFILIAALKKTEPFAPPLTIDHSIGLVKALGNTLLNEYLLPFEFVSILLLSSMVGAVLIAKRDKSPKPELE
;
A
#
# COMPACT_ATOMS: atom_id res chain seq x y z
N MET A 1 -8.72 -12.88 -4.80
CA MET A 1 -7.74 -13.67 -5.58
C MET A 1 -6.31 -13.42 -5.12
N THR A 2 -5.92 -12.18 -4.82
CA THR A 2 -4.58 -11.82 -4.30
C THR A 2 -4.15 -12.62 -3.06
N VAL A 3 -5.04 -12.79 -2.08
CA VAL A 3 -4.75 -13.48 -0.81
C VAL A 3 -4.80 -15.02 -0.94
N THR A 4 -5.46 -15.53 -1.98
CA THR A 4 -5.72 -16.97 -2.17
C THR A 4 -4.79 -17.62 -3.18
N SER A 5 -4.07 -16.83 -3.98
CA SER A 5 -3.17 -17.32 -5.02
C SER A 5 -1.86 -17.81 -4.40
N ARG A 6 -1.42 -19.00 -4.81
CA ARG A 6 -0.21 -19.64 -4.29
C ARG A 6 1.07 -19.07 -4.91
N ASN A 7 0.97 -18.59 -6.15
CA ASN A 7 2.07 -17.93 -6.83
C ASN A 7 2.08 -16.42 -6.48
N PRO A 8 3.19 -15.90 -5.93
CA PRO A 8 3.29 -14.50 -5.51
C PRO A 8 3.20 -13.52 -6.68
N VAL A 9 3.69 -13.89 -7.87
CA VAL A 9 3.62 -13.02 -9.07
C VAL A 9 2.16 -12.85 -9.50
N HIS A 10 1.40 -13.95 -9.58
CA HIS A 10 -0.04 -13.87 -9.87
C HIS A 10 -0.80 -13.05 -8.82
N SER A 11 -0.44 -13.19 -7.54
CA SER A 11 -1.05 -12.43 -6.46
C SER A 11 -0.87 -10.92 -6.64
N VAL A 12 0.33 -10.48 -7.04
CA VAL A 12 0.62 -9.05 -7.27
C VAL A 12 -0.08 -8.53 -8.53
N ILE A 13 -0.16 -9.31 -9.62
CA ILE A 13 -0.89 -8.89 -10.83
C ILE A 13 -2.38 -8.64 -10.51
N PHE A 14 -3.01 -9.52 -9.73
CA PHE A 14 -4.39 -9.29 -9.27
C PHE A 14 -4.51 -8.08 -8.34
N LEU A 15 -3.46 -7.76 -7.56
CA LEU A 15 -3.45 -6.60 -6.68
C LEU A 15 -3.37 -5.30 -7.45
N ILE A 16 -2.56 -5.26 -8.52
CA ILE A 16 -2.50 -4.14 -9.45
C ILE A 16 -3.89 -3.88 -10.05
N GLY A 17 -4.61 -4.93 -10.47
CA GLY A 17 -6.00 -4.81 -10.92
C GLY A 17 -6.94 -4.19 -9.87
N CYS A 18 -6.76 -4.54 -8.60
CA CYS A 18 -7.51 -3.94 -7.49
C CYS A 18 -7.20 -2.44 -7.34
N PHE A 19 -5.94 -2.04 -7.45
CA PHE A 19 -5.54 -0.62 -7.39
C PHE A 19 -6.14 0.21 -8.53
N PHE A 20 -6.26 -0.37 -9.73
CA PHE A 20 -6.99 0.29 -10.83
C PHE A 20 -8.49 0.46 -10.51
N ALA A 21 -9.12 -0.55 -9.91
CA ALA A 21 -10.52 -0.44 -9.48
C ALA A 21 -10.70 0.65 -8.40
N ILE A 22 -9.79 0.74 -7.43
CA ILE A 22 -9.79 1.79 -6.39
C ILE A 22 -9.56 3.17 -7.01
N ALA A 23 -8.63 3.31 -7.96
CA ALA A 23 -8.42 4.57 -8.67
C ALA A 23 -9.67 5.01 -9.45
N GLY A 24 -10.42 4.06 -10.03
CA GLY A 24 -11.73 4.32 -10.63
C GLY A 24 -12.75 4.85 -9.61
N HIS A 25 -12.79 4.30 -8.39
CA HIS A 25 -13.64 4.84 -7.32
C HIS A 25 -13.23 6.25 -6.89
N TYR A 26 -11.93 6.56 -6.85
CA TYR A 26 -11.48 7.93 -6.59
C TYR A 26 -11.95 8.91 -7.66
N LEU A 27 -11.94 8.50 -8.92
CA LEU A 27 -12.44 9.33 -10.01
C LEU A 27 -13.97 9.57 -9.90
N LEU A 28 -14.74 8.54 -9.51
CA LEU A 28 -16.17 8.67 -9.24
C LEU A 28 -16.48 9.62 -8.05
N LEU A 29 -15.58 9.66 -7.06
CA LEU A 29 -15.69 10.54 -5.89
C LEU A 29 -15.13 11.95 -6.14
N ASN A 30 -14.90 12.35 -7.40
CA ASN A 30 -14.28 13.63 -7.79
C ASN A 30 -12.86 13.87 -7.23
N ALA A 31 -12.16 12.83 -6.76
CA ALA A 31 -10.80 12.93 -6.23
C ALA A 31 -9.73 12.73 -7.32
N GLN A 32 -9.65 13.66 -8.27
CA GLN A 32 -8.81 13.55 -9.47
C GLN A 32 -7.32 13.42 -9.17
N PHE A 33 -6.78 14.31 -8.32
CA PHE A 33 -5.36 14.24 -7.95
C PHE A 33 -5.02 12.90 -7.28
N LEU A 34 -5.87 12.45 -6.35
CA LEU A 34 -5.64 11.21 -5.60
C LEU A 34 -5.67 10.00 -6.53
N ALA A 35 -6.59 9.95 -7.49
CA ALA A 35 -6.65 8.89 -8.50
C ALA A 35 -5.35 8.77 -9.30
N VAL A 36 -4.83 9.90 -9.80
CA VAL A 36 -3.59 9.93 -10.59
C VAL A 36 -2.38 9.52 -9.75
N VAL A 37 -2.25 10.05 -8.53
CA VAL A 37 -1.16 9.67 -7.61
C VAL A 37 -1.25 8.20 -7.24
N HIS A 38 -2.46 7.65 -7.07
CA HIS A 38 -2.66 6.22 -6.79
C HIS A 38 -2.08 5.34 -7.91
N ILE A 39 -2.31 5.73 -9.16
CA ILE A 39 -1.79 5.01 -10.33
C ILE A 39 -0.27 5.15 -10.41
N ILE A 40 0.28 6.37 -10.34
CA ILE A 40 1.72 6.61 -10.53
C ILE A 40 2.56 6.02 -9.39
N VAL A 41 2.18 6.27 -8.14
CA VAL A 41 2.99 5.91 -6.97
C VAL A 41 2.72 4.48 -6.53
N TYR A 42 1.45 4.12 -6.28
CA TYR A 42 1.14 2.80 -5.73
C TYR A 42 1.25 1.71 -6.79
N ALA A 43 0.49 1.83 -7.89
CA ALA A 43 0.54 0.83 -8.96
C ALA A 43 1.84 0.91 -9.79
N GLY A 44 2.35 2.12 -10.03
CA GLY A 44 3.52 2.35 -10.87
C GLY A 44 4.87 2.10 -10.19
N ALA A 45 5.16 2.76 -9.06
CA ALA A 45 6.47 2.65 -8.42
C ALA A 45 6.55 1.48 -7.42
N ILE A 46 5.64 1.46 -6.44
CA ILE A 46 5.73 0.52 -5.31
C ILE A 46 5.47 -0.92 -5.79
N MET A 47 4.39 -1.16 -6.53
CA MET A 47 4.06 -2.50 -7.01
C MET A 47 5.08 -3.04 -8.01
N VAL A 48 5.67 -2.21 -8.87
CA VAL A 48 6.72 -2.64 -9.81
C VAL A 48 8.01 -3.00 -9.08
N LEU A 49 8.44 -2.19 -8.09
CA LEU A 49 9.59 -2.51 -7.24
C LEU A 49 9.36 -3.84 -6.50
N PHE A 50 8.14 -4.04 -6.00
CA PHE A 50 7.77 -5.27 -5.30
C PHE A 50 7.80 -6.48 -6.25
N LEU A 51 7.24 -6.35 -7.47
CA LEU A 51 7.25 -7.39 -8.49
C LEU A 51 8.69 -7.76 -8.89
N PHE A 52 9.55 -6.76 -9.10
CA PHE A 52 10.97 -6.96 -9.37
C PHE A 52 11.66 -7.74 -8.23
N THR A 53 11.43 -7.31 -6.98
CA THR A 53 12.02 -7.94 -5.79
C THR A 53 11.56 -9.39 -5.63
N LEU A 54 10.27 -9.66 -5.78
CA LEU A 54 9.71 -11.01 -5.72
C LEU A 54 10.25 -11.92 -6.82
N MET A 55 10.39 -11.39 -8.04
CA MET A 55 10.93 -12.13 -9.17
C MET A 55 12.41 -12.47 -8.96
N MET A 56 13.21 -11.53 -8.44
CA MET A 56 14.61 -11.77 -8.08
C MET A 56 14.76 -12.82 -6.96
N MET A 57 13.86 -12.80 -5.98
CA MET A 57 13.88 -13.74 -4.86
C MET A 57 13.41 -15.15 -5.25
N ASN A 58 12.85 -15.33 -6.47
CA ASN A 58 12.36 -16.60 -7.02
C ASN A 58 11.73 -17.50 -5.97
N LEU A 59 10.69 -16.99 -5.28
CA LEU A 59 9.97 -17.74 -4.26
C LEU A 59 9.16 -18.84 -4.94
N ASN A 60 9.83 -19.95 -5.23
CA ASN A 60 9.18 -21.18 -5.60
C ASN A 60 8.57 -21.83 -4.35
N GLU A 61 7.54 -22.66 -4.53
CA GLU A 61 6.65 -23.23 -3.52
C GLU A 61 7.31 -24.12 -2.43
N ALA A 62 8.63 -24.03 -2.25
CA ALA A 62 9.39 -24.74 -1.24
C ALA A 62 9.30 -24.03 0.12
N SER A 63 8.14 -24.13 0.77
CA SER A 63 7.94 -24.20 2.24
C SER A 63 6.54 -23.72 2.62
N GLU A 64 5.51 -24.44 2.18
CA GLU A 64 4.28 -24.51 2.99
C GLU A 64 4.44 -25.66 3.97
N GLY A 65 5.14 -25.39 5.08
CA GLY A 65 4.89 -26.14 6.30
C GLY A 65 3.39 -26.08 6.57
N HIS A 66 2.74 -27.24 6.66
CA HIS A 66 1.30 -27.36 6.82
C HIS A 66 0.85 -26.49 8.00
N LYS A 67 0.28 -25.32 7.71
CA LYS A 67 -0.28 -24.46 8.75
C LYS A 67 -1.38 -25.28 9.43
N PRO A 68 -1.35 -25.46 10.76
CA PRO A 68 -2.34 -26.30 11.43
C PRO A 68 -3.74 -25.78 11.13
N ALA A 69 -4.68 -26.68 10.85
CA ALA A 69 -6.06 -26.31 10.52
C ALA A 69 -6.68 -25.35 11.56
N LEU A 70 -6.28 -25.49 12.84
CA LEU A 70 -6.65 -24.59 13.93
C LEU A 70 -6.17 -23.14 13.74
N ALA A 71 -4.98 -22.91 13.18
CA ALA A 71 -4.50 -21.56 12.87
C ALA A 71 -5.30 -20.92 11.72
N ARG A 72 -5.73 -21.72 10.74
CA ARG A 72 -6.59 -21.23 9.65
C ARG A 72 -7.99 -20.90 10.15
N ILE A 73 -8.57 -21.74 11.00
CA ILE A 73 -9.90 -21.51 11.58
C ILE A 73 -9.88 -20.27 12.48
N SER A 74 -8.89 -20.13 13.37
CA SER A 74 -8.76 -18.95 14.22
C SER A 74 -8.54 -17.66 13.42
N ALA A 75 -7.77 -17.69 12.33
CA ALA A 75 -7.62 -16.55 11.43
C ALA A 75 -8.95 -16.17 10.73
N VAL A 76 -9.74 -17.14 10.28
CA VAL A 76 -11.04 -16.88 9.64
C VAL A 76 -12.06 -16.36 10.65
N VAL A 77 -12.11 -16.96 11.85
CA VAL A 77 -13.03 -16.53 12.91
C VAL A 77 -12.69 -15.12 13.40
N SER A 78 -11.40 -14.82 13.61
CA SER A 78 -10.98 -13.47 14.01
C SER A 78 -11.24 -12.42 12.92
N ALA A 79 -10.95 -12.71 11.66
CA ALA A 79 -11.27 -11.83 10.55
C ALA A 79 -12.79 -11.61 10.40
N GLY A 80 -13.59 -12.67 10.54
CA GLY A 80 -15.05 -12.59 10.49
C GLY A 80 -15.65 -11.80 11.66
N LEU A 81 -15.13 -12.00 12.87
CA LEU A 81 -15.56 -11.25 14.05
C LEU A 81 -15.21 -9.75 13.92
N LEU A 82 -14.00 -9.43 13.44
CA LEU A 82 -13.58 -8.05 13.18
C LEU A 82 -14.50 -7.40 12.14
N LEU A 83 -14.77 -8.08 11.03
CA LEU A 83 -15.69 -7.60 10.00
C LEU A 83 -17.10 -7.36 10.59
N PHE A 84 -17.60 -8.28 11.40
CA PHE A 84 -18.92 -8.15 12.04
C PHE A 84 -18.98 -6.94 12.97
N ILE A 85 -17.96 -6.74 13.81
CA ILE A 85 -17.86 -5.59 14.70
C ILE A 85 -17.79 -4.29 13.89
N LEU A 86 -17.02 -4.26 12.80
CA LEU A 86 -16.91 -3.10 11.92
C LEU A 86 -18.28 -2.74 11.32
N ILE A 87 -19.00 -3.71 10.76
CA ILE A 87 -20.33 -3.49 10.20
C ILE A 87 -21.33 -3.03 11.27
N ALA A 88 -21.29 -3.63 12.46
CA ALA A 88 -22.14 -3.23 13.58
C ALA A 88 -21.84 -1.80 14.05
N ALA A 89 -20.57 -1.39 14.07
CA ALA A 89 -20.16 -0.03 14.39
C ALA A 89 -20.63 0.97 13.33
N LEU A 90 -20.47 0.65 12.04
CA LEU A 90 -20.97 1.51 10.96
C LEU A 90 -22.49 1.69 11.03
N LYS A 91 -23.26 0.63 11.31
CA LYS A 91 -24.73 0.71 11.43
C LYS A 91 -25.21 1.54 12.62
N LYS A 92 -24.44 1.58 13.71
CA LYS A 92 -24.74 2.39 14.90
C LYS A 92 -24.31 3.85 14.75
N THR A 93 -23.58 4.18 13.69
CA THR A 93 -23.17 5.55 13.41
C THR A 93 -24.32 6.25 12.68
N GLU A 94 -24.77 7.38 13.21
CA GLU A 94 -25.75 8.23 12.53
C GLU A 94 -25.23 8.59 11.13
N PRO A 95 -26.08 8.56 10.07
CA PRO A 95 -25.67 8.98 8.74
C PRO A 95 -25.16 10.42 8.80
N PHE A 96 -23.85 10.61 8.68
CA PHE A 96 -23.27 11.92 8.46
C PHE A 96 -23.67 12.38 7.06
N ALA A 97 -24.77 13.14 6.99
CA ALA A 97 -25.27 13.77 5.77
C ALA A 97 -24.93 15.27 5.82
N PRO A 98 -23.68 15.67 5.53
CA PRO A 98 -23.38 17.07 5.31
C PRO A 98 -24.19 17.55 4.09
N PRO A 99 -24.59 18.83 4.04
CA PRO A 99 -25.28 19.36 2.87
C PRO A 99 -24.46 19.04 1.62
N LEU A 100 -25.11 18.46 0.60
CA LEU A 100 -24.54 18.10 -0.70
C LEU A 100 -24.14 19.35 -1.50
N THR A 101 -23.20 20.12 -0.96
CA THR A 101 -22.42 21.08 -1.72
C THR A 101 -21.26 20.28 -2.29
N ILE A 102 -21.47 19.69 -3.46
CA ILE A 102 -20.39 19.05 -4.21
C ILE A 102 -19.52 20.19 -4.76
N ASP A 103 -18.57 20.65 -3.94
CA ASP A 103 -17.54 21.54 -4.42
C ASP A 103 -16.53 20.72 -5.22
N HIS A 104 -16.66 20.78 -6.54
CA HIS A 104 -15.76 20.13 -7.49
C HIS A 104 -14.31 20.65 -7.37
N SER A 105 -14.05 21.72 -6.62
CA SER A 105 -12.71 22.27 -6.44
C SER A 105 -11.83 21.46 -5.47
N ILE A 106 -12.43 20.65 -4.58
CA ILE A 106 -11.71 19.91 -3.53
C ILE A 106 -10.77 18.84 -4.11
N GLY A 107 -11.10 18.28 -5.28
CA GLY A 107 -10.28 17.27 -5.96
C GLY A 107 -9.12 17.80 -6.79
N LEU A 108 -9.00 19.14 -6.91
CA LEU A 108 -8.01 19.79 -7.77
C LEU A 108 -6.63 19.83 -7.10
N VAL A 109 -5.59 19.76 -7.93
CA VAL A 109 -4.17 19.85 -7.50
C VAL A 109 -3.90 21.14 -6.72
N LYS A 110 -4.52 22.26 -7.13
CA LYS A 110 -4.34 23.56 -6.48
C LYS A 110 -4.90 23.59 -5.05
N ALA A 111 -6.09 23.03 -4.84
CA ALA A 111 -6.71 22.98 -3.52
C ALA A 111 -5.85 22.14 -2.57
N LEU A 112 -5.44 20.95 -3.03
CA LEU A 112 -4.63 20.05 -2.22
C LEU A 112 -3.24 20.64 -1.92
N GLY A 113 -2.59 21.27 -2.90
CA GLY A 113 -1.29 21.94 -2.70
C GLY A 113 -1.38 23.06 -1.66
N ASN A 114 -2.48 23.83 -1.67
CA ASN A 114 -2.69 24.88 -0.69
C ASN A 114 -2.88 24.33 0.74
N THR A 115 -3.65 23.26 0.90
CA THR A 115 -3.85 22.59 2.19
C THR A 115 -2.54 21.94 2.69
N LEU A 116 -1.81 21.27 1.81
CA LEU A 116 -0.56 20.58 2.14
C LEU A 116 0.53 21.54 2.61
N LEU A 117 0.65 22.70 1.97
CA LEU A 117 1.73 23.66 2.23
C LEU A 117 1.39 24.73 3.28
N ASN A 118 0.12 24.94 3.61
CA ASN A 118 -0.26 25.88 4.68
C ASN A 118 -0.64 25.14 5.96
N GLU A 119 -1.68 24.32 5.91
CA GLU A 119 -2.25 23.68 7.10
C GLU A 119 -1.43 22.45 7.52
N TYR A 120 -0.96 21.66 6.55
CA TYR A 120 -0.19 20.43 6.79
C TYR A 120 1.31 20.57 6.51
N LEU A 121 1.86 21.78 6.64
CA LEU A 121 3.27 22.07 6.40
C LEU A 121 4.20 21.19 7.25
N LEU A 122 3.91 21.07 8.55
CA LEU A 122 4.72 20.27 9.47
C LEU A 122 4.73 18.77 9.09
N PRO A 123 3.58 18.10 8.90
CA PRO A 123 3.54 16.73 8.37
C PRO A 123 4.30 16.56 7.04
N PHE A 124 4.19 17.52 6.12
CA PHE A 124 4.90 17.48 4.84
C PHE A 124 6.43 17.48 5.02
N GLU A 125 6.95 18.27 5.96
CA GLU A 125 8.36 18.29 6.30
C GLU A 125 8.82 16.97 6.93
N PHE A 126 8.04 16.40 7.85
CA PHE A 126 8.34 15.08 8.44
C PHE A 126 8.38 13.96 7.40
N VAL A 127 7.48 13.97 6.41
CA VAL A 127 7.50 13.00 5.30
C VAL A 127 8.78 13.17 4.46
N SER A 128 9.24 14.40 4.26
CA SER A 128 10.49 14.66 3.51
C SER A 128 11.71 14.08 4.22
N ILE A 129 11.80 14.25 5.55
CA ILE A 129 12.85 13.63 6.38
C ILE A 129 12.73 12.10 6.38
N LEU A 130 11.50 11.57 6.44
CA LEU A 130 11.24 10.13 6.38
C LEU A 130 11.73 9.52 5.05
N LEU A 131 11.46 10.19 3.92
CA LEU A 131 11.92 9.73 2.60
C LEU A 131 13.44 9.79 2.47
N LEU A 132 14.07 10.86 2.98
CA LEU A 132 15.53 10.97 3.01
C LEU A 132 16.16 9.85 3.84
N SER A 133 15.64 9.62 5.06
CA SER A 133 16.10 8.56 5.95
C SER A 133 15.91 7.16 5.34
N SER A 134 14.76 6.93 4.70
CA SER A 134 14.46 5.67 4.00
C SER A 134 15.43 5.40 2.85
N MET A 135 15.76 6.43 2.04
CA MET A 135 16.73 6.31 0.96
C MET A 135 18.13 5.95 1.51
N VAL A 136 18.60 6.66 2.54
CA VAL A 136 19.90 6.37 3.17
C VAL A 136 19.92 4.95 3.73
N GLY A 137 18.86 4.55 4.45
CA GLY A 137 18.73 3.20 5.00
C GLY A 137 18.73 2.12 3.92
N ALA A 138 17.97 2.30 2.84
CA ALA A 138 17.93 1.36 1.72
C ALA A 138 19.30 1.22 1.03
N VAL A 139 20.01 2.32 0.79
CA VAL A 139 21.34 2.32 0.16
C VAL A 139 22.39 1.65 1.05
N LEU A 140 22.38 1.93 2.36
CA LEU A 140 23.31 1.30 3.30
C LEU A 140 23.12 -0.21 3.37
N ILE A 141 21.87 -0.69 3.37
CA ILE A 141 21.56 -2.13 3.36
C ILE A 141 21.95 -2.78 2.02
N ALA A 142 21.74 -2.07 0.90
CA ALA A 142 22.07 -2.59 -0.43
C ALA A 142 23.59 -2.63 -0.71
N LYS A 143 24.40 -1.87 0.04
CA LYS A 143 25.84 -1.81 -0.13
C LYS A 143 26.49 -3.09 0.39
N ARG A 144 27.01 -3.92 -0.52
CA ARG A 144 27.85 -5.08 -0.17
C ARG A 144 29.27 -4.64 0.18
N ASP A 145 29.76 -5.04 1.35
CA ASP A 145 31.17 -4.90 1.70
C ASP A 145 32.01 -5.93 0.95
N LYS A 146 32.96 -5.45 0.13
CA LYS A 146 34.03 -6.29 -0.42
C LYS A 146 34.99 -6.59 0.73
N SER A 147 34.87 -7.77 1.34
CA SER A 147 35.96 -8.27 2.20
C SER A 147 37.24 -8.43 1.36
N PRO A 148 38.41 -7.96 1.84
CA PRO A 148 39.66 -8.20 1.15
C PRO A 148 39.95 -9.70 1.18
N LYS A 149 40.25 -10.29 0.02
CA LYS A 149 40.76 -11.67 -0.03
C LYS A 149 42.08 -11.70 0.75
N PRO A 150 42.28 -12.64 1.70
CA PRO A 150 43.59 -12.82 2.29
C PRO A 150 44.51 -13.32 1.18
N GLU A 151 45.56 -12.56 0.89
CA GLU A 151 46.66 -13.00 0.03
C GLU A 151 47.26 -14.25 0.67
N LEU A 152 47.21 -15.37 -0.06
CA LEU A 152 47.92 -16.59 0.26
C LEU A 152 49.38 -16.37 -0.15
N GLU A 153 50.25 -16.15 0.84
CA GLU A 153 51.70 -16.39 0.71
C GLU A 153 52.00 -17.88 0.89
#